data_AF-A0A529GGD0-F1
#
_entry.id   AF-A0A529GGD0-F1
#
_cell.length_a   1.000
_cell.length_b   1.000
_cell.length_c   1.000
_cell.angle_alpha   90.00
_cell.angle_beta   90.00
_cell.angle_gamma   90.00
#
_symmetry.space_group_name_H-M   'P 1'
#
loop_
_entity.id
_entity.type
_entity.pdbx_description
1 polymer ?
#
loop_
_entity_poly.entity_id
_entity_poly.type
_entity_poly.pdbx_seq_one_letter_code
_entity_poly.pdbx_strand_id
1 'polypeptide(L)' 'MTRRAALGLFLLPMAASAEARPLRIVCLDDGLAETLLMLGVRPVAIADREVW' A
#
# COMPACT_ATOMS: atom_id res chain seq x y z
N MET A 1 22.93 -26.21 -9.28
CA MET A 1 22.42 -25.09 -8.45
C MET A 1 21.16 -25.55 -7.74
N THR A 2 21.17 -25.54 -6.40
CA THR A 2 20.24 -26.31 -5.55
C THR A 2 18.95 -25.54 -5.26
N ARG A 3 17.82 -26.25 -5.35
CA ARG A 3 16.41 -25.85 -5.13
C ARG A 3 16.09 -25.23 -3.75
N ARG A 4 17.10 -24.95 -2.92
CA ARG A 4 16.98 -24.55 -1.51
C ARG A 4 17.03 -23.03 -1.29
N ALA A 5 17.50 -22.24 -2.26
CA ALA A 5 17.59 -20.79 -2.11
C ALA A 5 16.24 -20.06 -2.27
N ALA A 6 15.26 -20.68 -2.94
CA ALA A 6 13.96 -20.06 -3.20
C ALA A 6 13.03 -20.00 -1.96
N LEU A 7 13.36 -20.71 -0.88
CA LEU A 7 12.59 -20.69 0.38
C LEU A 7 13.08 -19.63 1.39
N GLY A 8 14.21 -18.96 1.12
CA GLY A 8 14.72 -17.90 1.99
C GLY A 8 13.91 -16.60 1.94
N LEU A 9 13.14 -16.37 0.87
CA LEU A 9 12.27 -15.21 0.73
C LEU A 9 10.91 -15.36 1.43
N PHE A 10 10.61 -16.51 2.04
CA PHE A 10 9.32 -16.77 2.69
C PHE A 10 9.30 -16.49 4.20
N LEU A 11 10.39 -15.96 4.76
CA LEU A 11 10.46 -15.55 6.16
C LEU A 11 10.63 -14.04 6.26
N LEU A 12 9.77 -13.28 5.58
CA LEU A 12 9.57 -11.87 5.96
C LEU A 12 9.03 -11.90 7.39
N PRO A 13 9.76 -11.38 8.39
CA PRO A 13 9.20 -11.24 9.72
C PRO A 13 8.20 -10.09 9.63
N MET A 14 6.94 -10.40 9.37
CA MET A 14 5.85 -9.43 9.44
C MET A 14 5.48 -9.22 10.92
N ALA A 15 6.48 -8.83 11.71
CA ALA A 15 6.36 -8.58 13.15
C ALA A 15 7.09 -7.29 13.49
N ALA A 16 6.60 -6.19 12.93
CA ALA A 16 6.77 -4.88 13.52
C ALA A 16 5.38 -4.27 13.60
N SER A 17 4.77 -4.33 14.79
CA SER A 17 3.71 -3.37 15.12
C SER A 17 4.43 -2.03 15.32
N ALA A 18 4.71 -1.37 14.20
CA ALA A 18 4.99 0.06 14.24
C ALA A 18 3.72 0.68 14.82
N GLU A 19 3.87 1.40 15.93
CA GLU A 19 2.85 2.28 16.49
C GLU A 19 2.13 2.93 15.31
N ALA A 20 0.84 2.64 15.14
CA ALA A 20 0.13 2.80 13.87
C ALA A 20 0.04 4.29 13.53
N ARG A 21 1.12 4.82 12.96
CA ARG A 21 1.18 6.19 12.49
C ARG A 21 0.06 6.31 11.47
N PRO A 22 -0.79 7.34 11.56
CA PRO A 22 -1.89 7.51 10.64
C PRO A 22 -1.37 7.40 9.20
N LEU A 23 -1.89 6.44 8.43
CA LEU A 23 -1.48 6.24 7.05
C LEU A 23 -1.93 7.45 6.24
N ARG A 24 -0.96 8.17 5.65
CA ARG A 24 -1.22 9.34 4.79
C ARG A 24 -0.95 8.92 3.36
N ILE A 25 -2.02 8.66 2.61
CA ILE A 25 -1.96 8.15 1.23
C ILE A 25 -2.37 9.26 0.27
N VAL A 26 -1.56 9.51 -0.77
CA VAL A 26 -1.91 10.39 -1.89
C VAL A 26 -2.23 9.52 -3.09
N CYS A 27 -3.42 9.69 -3.66
CA CYS A 27 -3.85 8.97 -4.85
C CYS A 27 -3.57 9.81 -6.09
N LEU A 28 -2.97 9.20 -7.10
CA LEU A 28 -2.76 9.83 -8.41
C LEU A 28 -3.74 9.35 -9.47
N ASP A 29 -4.51 8.31 -9.14
CA ASP A 29 -5.45 7.65 -10.03
C ASP A 29 -6.78 7.44 -9.31
N ASP A 30 -7.86 7.61 -10.06
CA ASP A 30 -9.24 7.52 -9.55
C ASP A 30 -9.60 6.09 -9.13
N GLY A 31 -9.11 5.07 -9.85
CA GLY A 31 -9.38 3.67 -9.52
C GLY A 31 -8.71 3.25 -8.22
N LEU A 32 -7.49 3.74 -7.96
CA LEU A 32 -6.84 3.56 -6.66
C LEU A 32 -7.59 4.29 -5.55
N ALA A 33 -8.05 5.51 -5.80
CA ALA A 33 -8.82 6.29 -4.84
C ALA A 33 -10.13 5.59 -4.47
N GLU A 34 -10.88 5.09 -5.45
CA GLU A 34 -12.11 4.34 -5.25
C GLU A 34 -11.87 3.08 -4.41
N THR A 35 -10.85 2.29 -4.76
CA THR A 35 -10.50 1.06 -4.03
C THR A 35 -10.19 1.36 -2.56
N LEU A 36 -9.42 2.43 -2.28
CA LEU A 36 -9.09 2.82 -0.91
C LEU A 36 -10.33 3.25 -0.13
N LEU A 37 -11.24 4.00 -0.76
CA LEU A 37 -12.50 4.40 -0.15
C LEU A 37 -13.38 3.18 0.16
N MET A 38 -13.44 2.18 -0.72
CA MET A 38 -14.15 0.92 -0.46
C MET A 38 -13.56 0.14 0.72
N LEU A 39 -12.25 0.21 0.91
CA LEU A 39 -11.55 -0.39 2.06
C LEU A 39 -11.68 0.43 3.35
N GLY A 40 -12.42 1.55 3.33
CA GLY A 40 -12.61 2.44 4.48
C GLY A 40 -11.41 3.33 4.79
N VAL A 41 -10.42 3.38 3.90
CA VAL A 41 -9.24 4.23 4.02
C VAL A 41 -9.50 5.55 3.30
N ARG A 42 -9.27 6.68 3.97
CA ARG A 42 -9.41 8.01 3.37
C ARG A 42 -8.04 8.55 2.93
N PRO A 43 -7.78 8.71 1.63
CA PRO A 43 -6.60 9.41 1.14
C PRO A 43 -6.57 10.86 1.63
N VAL A 44 -5.37 11.43 1.77
CA VAL A 44 -5.20 12.83 2.14
C VAL A 44 -5.29 13.79 0.94
N ALA A 45 -5.09 13.27 -0.27
CA ALA A 45 -5.26 13.98 -1.53
C ALA A 45 -5.51 12.98 -2.65
N ILE A 46 -6.29 13.40 -3.66
CA ILE A 46 -6.55 12.66 -4.90
C ILE A 46 -6.22 13.64 -6.03
N ALA A 47 -5.33 13.25 -6.94
CA ALA A 47 -5.01 14.05 -8.11
C ALA A 47 -6.21 14.05 -9.05
N ASP A 48 -6.63 15.24 -9.46
CA ASP A 48 -7.69 15.42 -10.45
C ASP A 48 -7.09 15.39 -11.86
N ARG A 49 -7.68 14.59 -12.75
CA ARG A 49 -7.26 14.48 -14.15
C ARG A 49 -7.62 15.73 -14.97
N GLU A 50 -8.55 16.55 -14.50
CA GLU A 50 -8.98 17.79 -15.18
C GLU A 50 -8.02 18.97 -14.98
N VAL A 51 -6.99 18.82 -14.15
CA VAL A 51 -6.01 19.86 -13.82
C VAL A 51 -4.62 19.43 -14.31
N TRP A 52 -4.38 19.52 -15.62
CA TRP A 52 -3.05 19.39 -16.23
C TRP A 52 -2.74 20.62 -17.09
#